data_AF-A0A914NTM8-F1
#
_entry.id   AF-A0A914NTM8-F1
#
_cell.length_a   1.000
_cell.length_b   1.000
_cell.length_c   1.000
_cell.angle_alpha   90.00
_cell.angle_beta   90.00
_cell.angle_gamma   90.00
#
_symmetry.space_group_name_H-M   'P 1'
#
loop_
_entity.id
_entity.type
_entity.pdbx_description
1 polymer ?
#
loop_
_entity_poly.entity_id
_entity_poly.type
_entity_poly.pdbx_seq_one_letter_code
_entity_poly.pdbx_strand_id
1 'polypeptide(L)'
;MRRNNLEFLFNRTFWACVCLAIVFAFMSGQMWNHIRGPPFMMTHPHGRETSFIHGSTQYQLIAETYIVFGLYLAITAGVIVLNDAASSKTDPGRRKFMSCIGLGMVVVFFSLLLSVFRSKYHGYPYQFLFS
;
A
#
# COMPACT_ATOMS: atom_id res chain seq x y z
N MET A 1 35.41 7.25 17.14
CA MET A 1 34.31 6.80 16.24
C MET A 1 33.16 6.27 17.11
N ARG A 2 31.95 6.79 16.90
CA ARG A 2 30.83 6.80 17.87
C ARG A 2 30.10 5.44 17.90
N ARG A 3 30.18 4.72 19.03
CA ARG A 3 29.60 3.38 19.26
C ARG A 3 28.05 3.33 19.26
N ASN A 4 27.37 4.48 19.22
CA ASN A 4 25.89 4.56 19.23
C ASN A 4 25.22 4.13 17.91
N ASN A 5 25.94 4.09 16.79
CA ASN A 5 25.32 3.79 15.50
C ASN A 5 25.01 2.30 15.29
N LEU A 6 25.38 1.40 16.21
CA LEU A 6 25.08 -0.04 16.07
C LEU A 6 23.78 -0.45 16.78
N GLU A 7 23.17 0.44 17.56
CA GLU A 7 21.95 0.15 18.32
C GLU A 7 20.75 -0.14 17.41
N PHE A 8 20.69 0.46 16.21
CA PHE A 8 19.63 0.18 15.25
C PHE A 8 19.67 -1.27 14.72
N LEU A 9 20.86 -1.88 14.64
CA LEU A 9 21.03 -3.26 14.17
C LEU A 9 20.46 -4.29 15.15
N PHE A 10 20.33 -3.94 16.44
CA PHE A 10 19.72 -4.81 17.44
C PHE A 10 18.22 -4.54 17.65
N ASN A 11 17.66 -3.51 17.01
CA ASN A 11 16.25 -3.16 17.12
C ASN A 11 15.38 -4.09 16.25
N ARG A 12 14.62 -4.99 16.88
CA ARG A 12 13.70 -5.90 16.17
C ARG A 12 12.64 -5.16 15.34
N THR A 13 12.14 -4.02 15.81
CA THR A 13 11.13 -3.23 15.09
C THR A 13 11.70 -2.68 13.80
N PHE A 14 12.96 -2.23 13.80
CA PHE A 14 13.63 -1.77 12.59
C PHE A 14 13.69 -2.89 11.54
N TRP A 15 14.13 -4.08 11.92
CA TRP A 15 14.14 -5.23 11.01
C TRP A 15 12.75 -5.65 10.55
N ALA A 16 11.73 -5.59 11.41
CA ALA A 16 10.35 -5.85 11.02
C ALA A 16 9.87 -4.86 9.94
N CYS A 17 10.17 -3.56 10.09
CA CYS A 17 9.86 -2.56 9.08
C CYS A 17 10.61 -2.80 7.76
N VAL A 18 11.89 -3.16 7.82
CA VAL A 18 12.69 -3.50 6.62
C VAL A 18 12.12 -4.71 5.89
N CYS A 19 11.78 -5.78 6.62
CA CYS A 19 11.16 -6.97 6.04
C CYS A 19 9.81 -6.65 5.39
N LEU A 20 8.96 -5.86 6.05
CA LEU A 20 7.67 -5.44 5.48
C LEU A 20 7.87 -4.60 4.20
N ALA A 21 8.81 -3.65 4.21
CA ALA A 21 9.11 -2.83 3.04
C ALA A 21 9.56 -3.69 1.84
N ILE A 22 10.40 -4.70 2.09
CA ILE A 22 10.84 -5.66 1.07
C ILE A 22 9.65 -6.45 0.52
N VAL A 23 8.81 -7.01 1.40
CA VAL A 23 7.63 -7.78 0.99
C VAL A 23 6.69 -6.94 0.11
N PHE A 24 6.41 -5.69 0.49
CA PHE A 24 5.57 -4.81 -0.33
C PHE A 24 6.22 -4.42 -1.66
N ALA A 25 7.54 -4.22 -1.69
CA ALA A 25 8.26 -3.94 -2.94
C ALA A 25 8.13 -5.11 -3.92
N PHE A 26 8.28 -6.34 -3.45
CA PHE A 26 8.13 -7.53 -4.30
C PHE A 26 6.67 -7.80 -4.70
N MET A 27 5.70 -7.62 -3.80
CA MET A 27 4.28 -7.86 -4.10
C MET A 27 3.65 -6.80 -5.00
N SER A 28 4.17 -5.57 -5.03
CA SER A 28 3.62 -4.49 -5.86
C SER A 28 4.00 -4.62 -7.36
N GLY A 29 4.96 -5.47 -7.70
CA GLY A 29 5.41 -5.69 -9.08
C GLY A 29 6.73 -5.01 -9.46
N GLN A 30 7.58 -4.63 -8.50
CA GLN A 30 8.88 -3.99 -8.80
C GLN A 30 9.78 -4.84 -9.72
N MET A 31 9.72 -6.17 -9.63
CA MET A 31 10.49 -7.04 -10.52
C MET A 31 10.01 -6.95 -11.98
N TRP A 32 8.70 -6.77 -12.21
CA TRP A 32 8.17 -6.57 -13.55
C TRP A 32 8.73 -5.28 -14.15
N ASN A 33 8.76 -4.19 -13.38
CA ASN A 33 9.36 -2.93 -13.80
C ASN A 33 10.84 -3.08 -14.11
N HIS A 34 11.58 -3.81 -13.29
CA HIS A 34 13.01 -4.06 -13.50
C HIS A 34 13.28 -4.85 -14.79
N ILE A 35 12.45 -5.84 -15.12
CA ILE A 35 12.63 -6.67 -16.32
C ILE A 35 12.20 -5.94 -17.59
N ARG A 36 11.07 -5.23 -17.56
CA ARG A 36 10.45 -4.64 -18.76
C ARG A 36 10.81 -3.18 -19.00
N GLY A 37 11.23 -2.45 -17.97
CA GLY A 37 11.56 -1.03 -18.05
C GLY A 37 10.42 -0.15 -18.61
N PRO A 38 9.17 -0.24 -18.10
CA PRO A 38 8.07 0.63 -18.57
C PRO A 38 8.34 2.09 -18.20
N PRO A 39 7.73 3.07 -18.89
CA PRO A 39 7.82 4.47 -18.51
C PRO A 39 7.09 4.73 -17.18
N PHE A 40 7.42 5.86 -16.55
CA PHE A 40 6.81 6.23 -15.26
C PHE A 40 5.34 6.62 -15.39
N MET A 41 5.00 7.39 -16.43
CA MET A 41 3.65 7.83 -16.80
C MET A 41 3.51 7.72 -18.31
N MET A 42 2.27 7.60 -18.79
CA MET A 42 1.97 7.69 -20.23
C MET A 42 0.97 8.81 -20.48
N THR A 43 1.26 9.63 -21.49
CA THR A 43 0.34 10.65 -21.99
C THR A 43 -0.33 10.09 -23.22
N HIS A 44 -1.67 10.13 -23.27
CA HIS A 44 -2.39 9.66 -24.44
C HIS A 44 -2.13 10.60 -25.64
N PRO A 45 -1.90 10.07 -26.87
CA PRO A 45 -1.63 10.91 -28.04
C PRO A 45 -2.80 11.80 -28.46
N HIS A 46 -4.04 11.41 -28.16
CA HIS A 46 -5.27 12.10 -28.59
C HIS A 46 -5.92 12.99 -27.54
N GLY A 47 -5.51 12.89 -26.28
CA GLY A 47 -5.94 13.76 -25.20
C GLY A 47 -4.75 13.95 -24.28
N ARG A 48 -4.37 15.20 -23.99
CA ARG A 48 -3.22 15.58 -23.14
C ARG A 48 -3.39 15.18 -21.66
N GLU A 49 -4.19 14.16 -21.39
CA GLU A 49 -4.40 13.58 -20.08
C GLU A 49 -3.22 12.65 -19.77
N THR A 50 -2.50 13.00 -18.72
CA THR A 50 -1.45 12.17 -18.14
C THR A 50 -2.11 11.10 -17.29
N SER A 51 -2.10 9.85 -17.75
CA SER A 51 -2.62 8.75 -16.95
C SER A 51 -1.49 8.10 -16.15
N PHE A 52 -1.69 8.03 -14.83
CA PHE A 52 -0.82 7.29 -13.92
C PHE A 52 -1.18 5.80 -13.86
N ILE A 53 -2.34 5.41 -14.42
CA ILE A 53 -2.84 4.04 -14.47
C ILE A 53 -3.10 3.66 -15.94
N HIS A 54 -2.47 2.59 -16.39
CA HIS A 54 -2.62 2.02 -17.71
C HIS A 54 -3.85 1.10 -17.76
N GLY A 55 -4.72 1.29 -18.76
CA GLY A 55 -5.98 0.55 -18.87
C GLY A 55 -5.86 -0.93 -19.26
N SER A 56 -4.68 -1.39 -19.67
CA SER A 56 -4.44 -2.83 -19.93
C SER A 56 -4.03 -3.56 -18.66
N THR A 57 -4.56 -4.78 -18.48
CA THR A 57 -4.19 -5.69 -17.38
C THR A 57 -2.82 -6.33 -17.56
N GLN A 58 -2.29 -6.39 -18.78
CA GLN A 58 -1.00 -7.01 -19.08
C GLN A 58 0.19 -6.05 -18.94
N TYR A 59 -0.10 -4.74 -18.84
CA TYR A 59 0.93 -3.70 -18.79
C TYR A 59 0.85 -2.96 -17.45
N GLN A 60 2.00 -2.56 -16.94
CA GLN A 60 2.12 -1.87 -15.66
C GLN A 60 3.09 -0.69 -15.78
N LEU A 61 2.70 0.47 -15.24
CA LEU A 61 3.54 1.66 -15.16
C LEU A 61 4.28 1.68 -13.82
N ILE A 62 5.42 2.36 -13.76
CA ILE A 62 6.19 2.48 -12.51
C ILE A 62 5.36 3.21 -11.44
N ALA A 63 4.60 4.24 -11.83
CA ALA A 63 3.72 4.96 -10.90
C ALA A 63 2.69 4.04 -10.23
N GLU A 64 2.10 3.10 -10.97
CA GLU A 64 1.12 2.15 -10.42
C GLU A 64 1.72 1.26 -9.33
N THR A 65 2.96 0.80 -9.53
CA THR A 65 3.67 -0.02 -8.54
C THR A 65 3.83 0.74 -7.24
N TYR A 66 4.17 2.03 -7.28
CA TYR A 66 4.28 2.86 -6.07
C TYR A 66 2.92 3.14 -5.43
N ILE A 67 1.87 3.33 -6.21
CA ILE A 67 0.50 3.46 -5.71
C ILE A 67 0.09 2.19 -4.96
N VAL A 68 0.24 1.01 -5.59
CA VAL A 68 -0.11 -0.29 -4.98
C VAL A 68 0.74 -0.56 -3.74
N PHE A 69 2.05 -0.25 -3.78
CA PHE A 69 2.93 -0.33 -2.62
C PHE A 69 2.39 0.49 -1.43
N GLY A 70 2.03 1.76 -1.68
CA GLY A 70 1.48 2.64 -0.65
C GLY A 70 0.15 2.14 -0.09
N LEU A 71 -0.73 1.62 -0.94
CA LEU A 71 -2.00 1.03 -0.53
C LEU A 71 -1.80 -0.20 0.37
N TYR A 72 -0.91 -1.12 0.00
CA TYR A 72 -0.57 -2.27 0.84
C TYR A 72 -0.03 -1.85 2.21
N LEU A 73 0.89 -0.87 2.23
CA LEU A 73 1.43 -0.33 3.47
C LEU A 73 0.31 0.26 4.35
N ALA A 74 -0.59 1.06 3.78
CA ALA A 74 -1.67 1.71 4.51
C ALA A 74 -2.68 0.69 5.09
N ILE A 75 -3.04 -0.34 4.31
CA ILE A 75 -3.91 -1.43 4.76
C ILE A 75 -3.24 -2.20 5.90
N THR A 76 -1.98 -2.61 5.74
CA THR A 76 -1.26 -3.34 6.79
C THR A 76 -1.07 -2.48 8.04
N ALA A 77 -0.80 -1.18 7.91
CA ALA A 77 -0.73 -0.27 9.05
C ALA A 77 -2.08 -0.21 9.80
N GLY A 78 -3.20 -0.14 9.09
CA GLY A 78 -4.53 -0.22 9.70
C GLY A 78 -4.75 -1.52 10.48
N VAL A 79 -4.32 -2.66 9.95
CA VAL A 79 -4.38 -3.96 10.63
C VAL A 79 -3.47 -4.01 11.86
N ILE A 80 -2.27 -3.44 11.79
CA ILE A 80 -1.35 -3.35 12.93
C ILE A 80 -1.97 -2.51 14.04
N VAL A 81 -2.58 -1.36 13.72
CA VAL A 81 -3.29 -0.51 14.70
C VAL A 81 -4.46 -1.25 15.33
N LEU A 82 -5.21 -2.04 14.55
CA LEU A 82 -6.29 -2.89 15.09
C LEU A 82 -5.76 -3.93 16.06
N ASN A 83 -4.67 -4.60 15.71
CA ASN A 83 -4.05 -5.62 16.56
C ASN A 83 -3.50 -5.00 17.85
N ASP A 84 -2.86 -3.83 17.75
CA ASP A 84 -2.37 -3.09 18.91
C ASP A 84 -3.52 -2.64 19.82
N ALA A 85 -4.62 -2.14 19.23
CA ALA A 85 -5.83 -1.82 19.99
C ALA A 85 -6.41 -3.05 20.70
N ALA A 86 -6.39 -4.23 20.08
CA ALA A 86 -6.88 -5.46 20.71
C ALA A 86 -6.00 -5.94 21.86
N SER A 87 -4.67 -5.80 21.75
CA SER A 87 -3.70 -6.20 22.78
C SER A 87 -3.55 -5.18 23.91
N SER A 88 -3.85 -3.91 23.61
CA SER A 88 -3.70 -2.80 24.54
C SER A 88 -4.62 -2.94 25.78
N LYS A 89 -3.99 -2.83 26.96
CA LYS A 89 -4.67 -2.75 28.27
C LYS A 89 -4.96 -1.30 28.70
N THR A 90 -4.93 -0.35 27.77
CA THR A 90 -5.22 1.07 28.07
C THR A 90 -6.72 1.31 28.29
N ASP A 91 -7.07 2.52 28.74
CA ASP A 91 -8.44 2.95 28.98
C ASP A 91 -9.40 2.55 27.86
N PRO A 92 -10.63 2.10 28.19
CA PRO A 92 -11.60 1.65 27.21
C PRO A 92 -11.91 2.67 26.10
N GLY A 93 -11.84 3.97 26.42
CA GLY A 93 -12.04 5.05 25.45
C GLY A 93 -10.95 5.09 24.37
N ARG A 94 -9.67 5.04 24.79
CA ARG A 94 -8.54 5.06 23.86
C ARG A 94 -8.50 3.80 23.00
N ARG A 95 -8.82 2.64 23.57
CA ARG A 95 -8.94 1.39 22.83
C ARG A 95 -9.97 1.47 21.72
N LYS A 96 -11.20 1.91 22.04
CA LYS A 96 -12.28 2.09 21.06
C LYS A 96 -11.86 3.04 19.94
N PHE A 97 -11.23 4.16 20.29
CA PHE A 97 -10.77 5.13 19.31
C PHE A 97 -9.74 4.53 18.35
N MET A 98 -8.72 3.82 18.86
CA MET A 98 -7.71 3.14 18.03
C MET A 98 -8.35 2.06 17.15
N SER A 99 -9.29 1.28 17.67
CA SER A 99 -10.02 0.29 16.88
C SER A 99 -10.84 0.93 15.75
N CYS A 100 -11.53 2.04 16.01
CA CYS A 100 -12.28 2.77 14.99
C CYS A 100 -11.36 3.33 13.90
N ILE A 101 -10.21 3.90 14.26
CA ILE A 101 -9.22 4.40 13.29
C ILE A 101 -8.67 3.26 12.44
N GLY A 102 -8.23 2.18 13.08
CA GLY A 102 -7.66 1.03 12.36
C GLY A 102 -8.66 0.41 11.38
N LEU A 103 -9.92 0.24 11.81
CA LEU A 103 -10.99 -0.27 10.95
C LEU A 103 -11.30 0.68 9.81
N GLY A 104 -11.40 1.99 10.09
CA GLY A 104 -11.60 3.02 9.08
C GLY A 104 -10.50 3.03 8.03
N MET A 105 -9.22 2.95 8.44
CA MET A 105 -8.08 2.87 7.52
C MET A 105 -8.18 1.64 6.63
N VAL A 106 -8.40 0.45 7.20
CA VAL A 106 -8.52 -0.79 6.40
C VAL A 106 -9.64 -0.67 5.38
N VAL A 107 -10.82 -0.23 5.80
CA VAL A 107 -12.01 -0.10 4.95
C VAL A 107 -11.78 0.89 3.80
N VAL A 108 -11.21 2.07 4.09
CA VAL A 108 -10.96 3.11 3.09
C VAL A 108 -9.89 2.69 2.09
N PHE A 109 -8.72 2.25 2.56
CA PHE A 109 -7.60 1.92 1.66
C PHE A 109 -7.84 0.62 0.88
N PHE A 110 -8.54 -0.36 1.47
CA PHE A 110 -8.98 -1.54 0.73
C PHE A 110 -9.98 -1.18 -0.38
N SER A 111 -10.88 -0.23 -0.13
CA SER A 111 -11.78 0.28 -1.16
C SER A 111 -11.04 0.96 -2.30
N LEU A 112 -10.02 1.76 -1.99
CA LEU A 112 -9.16 2.40 -3.00
C LEU A 112 -8.38 1.37 -3.82
N LEU A 113 -7.87 0.32 -3.18
CA LEU A 113 -7.22 -0.79 -3.87
C LEU A 113 -8.17 -1.47 -4.87
N LEU A 114 -9.41 -1.73 -4.44
CA LEU A 114 -10.43 -2.35 -5.29
C LEU A 114 -10.82 -1.44 -6.47
N SER A 115 -10.90 -0.13 -6.26
CA SER A 115 -11.18 0.86 -7.32
C SER A 115 -10.04 0.89 -8.37
N VAL A 116 -8.77 0.91 -7.92
CA VAL A 116 -7.61 0.81 -8.83
C VAL A 116 -7.64 -0.50 -9.62
N PHE A 117 -7.95 -1.62 -8.95
CA PHE A 117 -8.07 -2.92 -9.60
C PHE A 117 -9.17 -2.93 -10.68
N ARG A 118 -10.33 -2.37 -10.37
CA ARG A 118 -11.47 -2.28 -11.30
C ARG A 118 -11.19 -1.36 -12.49
N SER A 119 -10.47 -0.27 -12.27
CA SER A 119 -10.01 0.62 -13.36
C SER A 119 -9.18 -0.14 -14.41
N LYS A 120 -8.39 -1.15 -13.99
CA LYS A 120 -7.71 -2.06 -14.91
C LYS A 120 -8.61 -3.17 -15.46
N TYR A 121 -9.44 -3.77 -14.62
CA TYR A 121 -10.31 -4.88 -15.00
C TYR A 121 -11.77 -4.42 -15.06
N HIS A 122 -12.15 -3.84 -16.21
CA HIS A 122 -13.47 -3.29 -16.47
C HIS A 122 -14.63 -4.30 -16.28
N GLY A 123 -14.35 -5.60 -16.36
CA GLY A 123 -15.33 -6.67 -16.12
C GLY A 123 -15.58 -6.97 -14.64
N TYR A 124 -14.91 -6.31 -13.68
CA TYR A 124 -15.09 -6.58 -12.26
C TYR A 124 -16.39 -5.95 -11.73
N PRO A 125 -17.37 -6.74 -11.25
CA PRO A 125 -18.69 -6.22 -10.88
C PRO A 125 -18.77 -5.71 -9.44
N TYR A 126 -17.80 -6.06 -8.58
CA TYR A 126 -17.88 -5.76 -7.14
C TYR A 126 -17.20 -4.43 -6.78
N GLN A 127 -17.82 -3.72 -5.84
CA GLN A 127 -17.35 -2.46 -5.29
C GLN A 127 -17.59 -2.47 -3.78
N PHE A 128 -16.75 -1.76 -3.02
CA PHE A 128 -16.92 -1.67 -1.57
C PHE A 128 -17.45 -0.30 -1.13
N LEU A 129 -16.63 0.76 -1.17
CA LEU A 129 -17.09 2.14 -0.88
C LEU A 129 -16.93 3.12 -2.05
N PHE A 130 -15.86 2.98 -2.83
CA PHE A 130 -15.54 3.90 -3.92
C PHE A 130 -15.61 3.18 -5.26
N SER A 131 -15.94 3.94 -6.31
CA SER A 131 -16.01 3.46 -7.68
C SER A 131 -14.72 3.71 -8.42
#